data_AF-A0A1N7S6H9-F1
#
_entry.id   AF-A0A1N7S6H9-F1
#
_cell.length_a   1.000
_cell.length_b   1.000
_cell.length_c   1.000
_cell.angle_alpha   90.00
_cell.angle_beta   90.00
_cell.angle_gamma   90.00
#
_symmetry.space_group_name_H-M   'P 1'
#
loop_
_entity.id
_entity.type
_entity.pdbx_description
1 polymer ?
#
loop_
_entity_poly.entity_id
_entity_poly.type
_entity_poly.pdbx_seq_one_letter_code
_entity_poly.pdbx_strand_id
1 'polypeptide(L)' 'MQRKLTLHCLLSYAPDLNPDELVWSHVKRIGVVRRPLRNGEKLGPKIHGQLSKFGRDPYLVHSFRHRSVRYISHV' A
#
# COMPACT_ATOMS: atom_id res chain seq x y z
N MET A 1 10.05 5.31 26.20
CA MET A 1 9.91 6.01 24.89
C MET A 1 8.46 5.89 24.44
N GLN A 2 7.66 6.95 24.59
CA GLN A 2 6.27 6.95 24.09
C GLN A 2 6.30 7.14 22.57
N ARG A 3 5.86 6.14 21.80
CA ARG A 3 5.69 6.29 20.35
C ARG A 3 4.45 7.17 20.13
N LYS A 4 4.66 8.39 19.65
CA LYS A 4 3.58 9.34 19.36
C LYS A 4 2.81 8.82 18.14
N LEU A 5 1.57 8.40 18.33
CA LEU A 5 0.66 8.10 17.23
C LEU A 5 0.25 9.42 16.60
N THR A 6 0.70 9.68 15.36
CA THR A 6 0.28 10.85 14.60
C THR A 6 -0.84 10.43 13.65
N LEU A 7 -2.01 11.05 13.79
CA LEU A 7 -3.13 10.85 12.89
C LEU A 7 -3.04 11.87 11.76
N HIS A 8 -3.21 11.39 10.54
CA HIS A 8 -3.16 12.21 9.33
C HIS A 8 -4.51 12.15 8.64
N CYS A 9 -5.26 13.25 8.68
CA CYS A 9 -6.56 13.34 8.05
C CYS A 9 -6.39 13.54 6.54
N LEU A 10 -6.91 12.61 5.75
CA LEU A 10 -7.11 12.81 4.31
C LEU A 10 -8.35 13.68 4.09
N LEU A 11 -8.30 14.56 3.09
CA LEU A 11 -9.48 15.28 2.62
C LEU A 11 -10.54 14.28 2.14
N SER A 12 -11.82 14.65 2.26
CA SER A 12 -12.94 13.83 1.81
C SER A 12 -12.73 13.40 0.36
N TYR A 13 -12.69 12.08 0.13
CA TYR A 13 -12.54 11.44 -1.18
C TYR A 13 -11.22 11.74 -1.92
N ALA A 14 -10.08 11.53 -1.27
CA ALA A 14 -8.75 11.60 -1.91
C ALA A 14 -8.05 10.21 -2.00
N PRO A 15 -8.62 9.22 -2.71
CA PRO A 15 -8.03 7.89 -2.84
C PRO A 15 -6.65 7.90 -3.54
N ASP A 16 -6.44 8.86 -4.43
CA ASP A 16 -5.18 9.05 -5.15
C ASP A 16 -4.03 9.51 -4.24
N LEU A 17 -4.37 10.04 -3.05
CA LEU A 17 -3.42 10.50 -2.04
C LEU A 17 -3.18 9.46 -0.93
N ASN A 18 -3.95 8.37 -0.93
CA ASN A 18 -3.84 7.30 0.06
C ASN A 18 -2.78 6.26 -0.39
N PRO A 19 -1.64 6.13 0.30
CA PRO A 19 -0.59 5.20 -0.10
C PRO A 19 -1.08 3.73 -0.10
N ASP A 20 -2.02 3.36 0.79
CA ASP A 20 -2.59 2.02 0.81
C ASP A 20 -3.37 1.70 -0.47
N GLU A 21 -4.08 2.68 -1.02
CA GLU A 21 -4.85 2.53 -2.25
C GLU A 21 -3.97 2.44 -3.50
N LEU A 22 -2.85 3.17 -3.49
CA LEU A 22 -1.81 3.07 -4.51
C LEU A 22 -1.13 1.68 -4.48
N VAL A 23 -0.81 1.17 -3.29
CA VAL A 23 -0.30 -0.19 -3.10
C VAL A 23 -1.32 -1.21 -3.62
N TRP A 24 -2.60 -1.08 -3.26
CA TRP A 24 -3.65 -1.98 -3.75
C TRP A 24 -3.82 -1.95 -5.27
N SER A 25 -3.73 -0.76 -5.88
CA SER A 25 -3.79 -0.61 -7.33
C SER A 25 -2.60 -1.27 -8.02
N HIS A 26 -1.40 -1.15 -7.45
CA HIS A 26 -0.19 -1.83 -7.93
C HIS A 26 -0.28 -3.35 -7.80
N VAL A 27 -0.72 -3.86 -6.64
CA VAL A 27 -0.93 -5.30 -6.39
C VAL A 27 -1.93 -5.89 -7.38
N LYS A 28 -3.03 -5.18 -7.68
CA LYS A 28 -4.03 -5.63 -8.68
C LYS A 28 -3.49 -5.61 -10.11
N ARG A 29 -2.66 -4.61 -10.45
CA ARG A 29 -2.14 -4.42 -11.82
C ARG A 29 -1.01 -5.38 -12.17
N ILE A 30 -0.12 -5.66 -11.21
CA ILE A 30 1.13 -6.43 -11.43
C ILE A 30 1.03 -7.84 -10.85
N GLY A 31 0.12 -8.03 -9.90
CA GLY A 31 0.08 -9.23 -9.09
C GLY A 31 -0.81 -10.35 -9.57
N VAL A 32 -0.80 -11.35 -8.71
CA VAL A 32 -1.42 -12.67 -8.78
C VAL A 32 -2.92 -12.64 -9.10
N VAL A 33 -3.59 -11.50 -8.93
CA VAL A 33 -5.01 -11.31 -9.30
C VAL A 33 -5.26 -11.60 -10.79
N ARG A 34 -4.28 -11.36 -11.67
CA ARG A 34 -4.39 -11.71 -13.10
C ARG A 34 -4.15 -13.19 -13.40
N ARG A 35 -3.68 -13.99 -12.44
CA ARG A 35 -3.53 -15.44 -12.60
C ARG A 35 -4.68 -16.13 -11.88
N PRO A 36 -5.56 -16.85 -12.58
CA PRO A 36 -6.64 -17.56 -11.93
C PRO A 36 -6.08 -18.47 -10.84
N LEU A 37 -6.70 -18.44 -9.66
CA LEU A 37 -6.35 -19.31 -8.56
C LEU A 37 -6.51 -20.74 -9.02
N ARG A 38 -5.45 -21.55 -8.92
CA ARG A 38 -5.56 -22.98 -9.20
C ARG A 38 -6.27 -23.66 -8.03
N ASN A 39 -6.83 -24.84 -8.30
CA ASN A 39 -7.55 -25.60 -7.28
C ASN A 39 -6.63 -25.86 -6.07
N GLY A 40 -7.08 -25.48 -4.86
CA GLY A 40 -6.30 -25.55 -3.63
C GLY A 40 -5.43 -24.32 -3.31
N GLU A 41 -5.29 -23.34 -4.21
CA GLU A 41 -4.59 -22.09 -3.91
C GLU A 41 -5.50 -21.10 -3.17
N LYS A 42 -4.99 -20.50 -2.10
CA LYS A 42 -5.68 -19.42 -1.36
C LYS A 42 -5.13 -18.06 -1.78
N LEU A 43 -6.03 -17.10 -2.00
CA LEU A 43 -5.67 -15.74 -2.41
C LEU A 43 -4.88 -14.99 -1.33
N GLY A 44 -5.30 -15.11 -0.06
CA GLY A 44 -4.68 -14.39 1.08
C GLY A 44 -3.18 -14.63 1.23
N PRO A 45 -2.70 -15.88 1.36
CA PRO A 45 -1.26 -16.17 1.46
C PRO A 45 -0.45 -15.68 0.25
N LYS A 46 -1.06 -15.70 -0.93
CA LYS A 46 -0.41 -15.27 -2.17
C LYS A 46 -0.26 -13.75 -2.24
N ILE A 47 -1.31 -13.01 -1.85
CA ILE A 47 -1.25 -11.55 -1.67
C ILE A 47 -0.23 -11.20 -0.58
N HIS A 48 -0.23 -11.90 0.55
CA HIS A 48 0.73 -11.65 1.63
C HIS A 48 2.18 -11.85 1.15
N GLY A 49 2.46 -12.95 0.45
CA GLY A 49 3.77 -13.20 -0.13
C GLY A 49 4.20 -12.16 -1.17
N GLN A 50 3.25 -11.59 -1.93
CA GLN A 50 3.54 -10.48 -2.84
C GLN A 50 3.83 -9.18 -2.09
N LEU A 51 3.00 -8.83 -1.11
CA LEU A 51 3.21 -7.65 -0.27
C LEU A 51 4.55 -7.72 0.48
N SER A 52 4.93 -8.89 1.00
CA SER A 52 6.24 -9.08 1.62
C SER A 52 7.41 -8.92 0.64
N LYS A 53 7.23 -9.24 -0.65
CA LYS A 53 8.25 -8.99 -1.68
C LYS A 53 8.34 -7.51 -2.02
N PHE A 54 7.20 -6.84 -2.20
CA PHE A 54 7.16 -5.41 -2.48
C PHE A 54 7.72 -4.58 -1.31
N GLY A 55 7.43 -4.96 -0.07
CA GLY A 55 7.94 -4.28 1.13
C GLY A 55 9.46 -4.38 1.31
N ARG A 56 10.14 -5.29 0.60
CA ARG A 56 11.61 -5.38 0.59
C ARG A 56 12.27 -4.46 -0.43
N ASP A 57 11.50 -3.86 -1.33
CA ASP A 57 12.00 -2.92 -2.32
C ASP A 57 11.75 -1.47 -1.85
N PRO A 58 12.78 -0.79 -1.30
CA PRO A 58 12.60 0.54 -0.72
C PRO A 58 12.26 1.60 -1.77
N TYR A 59 12.67 1.40 -3.03
CA TYR A 59 12.37 2.32 -4.13
C TYR A 59 10.87 2.29 -4.47
N LEU A 60 10.30 1.09 -4.61
CA LEU A 60 8.88 0.89 -4.84
C LEU A 60 8.04 1.42 -3.68
N VAL A 61 8.43 1.12 -2.43
CA VAL A 61 7.75 1.65 -1.25
C VAL A 61 7.80 3.18 -1.21
N HIS A 62 8.91 3.78 -1.64
CA HIS A 62 9.03 5.22 -1.76
C HIS A 62 8.19 5.80 -2.90
N SER A 63 8.01 5.07 -4.01
CA SER A 63 7.21 5.51 -5.15
C SER A 63 5.72 5.70 -4.84
N PHE A 64 5.19 4.99 -3.83
CA PHE A 64 3.81 5.16 -3.35
C PHE A 64 3.64 6.40 -2.44
N ARG A 65 4.73 7.08 -2.08
CA ARG A 65 4.68 8.29 -1.28
C ARG A 65 4.61 9.49 -2.21
N HIS A 66 3.48 10.19 -2.22
CA HIS A 66 3.33 11.40 -3.03
C HIS A 66 4.03 12.59 -2.35
N ARG A 67 4.91 13.30 -3.09
CA ARG A 67 5.70 14.44 -2.58
C ARG A 67 4.83 15.60 -2.09
N SER A 68 3.62 15.73 -2.64
CA SER A 68 2.65 16.78 -2.33
C SER A 68 1.63 16.40 -1.26
N VAL A 69 1.60 15.13 -0.84
CA VAL A 69 0.91 14.74 0.40
C VAL A 69 1.88 15.04 1.52
N ARG A 70 1.94 16.33 1.88
CA ARG A 70 2.53 16.72 3.15
C ARG A 70 1.58 16.15 4.19
N TYR A 71 2.01 15.07 4.85
CA TYR A 71 1.53 14.68 6.16
C TYR A 71 1.36 15.97 6.96
N ILE A 72 0.11 16.40 7.19
CA ILE A 72 -0.13 17.63 7.94
C ILE A 72 0.25 17.27 9.38
N SER A 73 1.50 17.57 9.74
CA SER A 73 1.93 17.64 11.12
C SER A 73 1.41 18.97 11.65
N HIS A 74 0.23 18.95 12.28
CA HIS A 74 -0.09 20.02 13.20
C HIS A 74 0.91 19.94 14.35
N VAL A 75 1.68 21.01 14.48
CA VAL A 75 2.52 21.34 15.64
C VAL A 75 1.63 21.47 16.87
#